data_AF-A0A935GB90-F1
#
_entry.id   AF-A0A935GB90-F1
#
_cell.length_a   1.000
_cell.length_b   1.000
_cell.length_c   1.000
_cell.angle_alpha   90.00
_cell.angle_beta   90.00
_cell.angle_gamma   90.00
#
_symmetry.space_group_name_H-M   'P 1'
#
loop_
_entity.id
_entity.type
_entity.pdbx_description
1 polymer ?
#
loop_
_entity_poly.entity_id
_entity_poly.type
_entity_poly.pdbx_seq_one_letter_code
_entity_poly.pdbx_strand_id
1 'polypeptide(L)'
;MYHYHSDHLGSASFVTDAEGAVVQHLQYLPYGELFVSQRNTEKFDSRYKFTAKELDNETSYTYFGARYYDSELSGWLSVDPMSDKYPSLSPYCYSADNPVVLVDPNGEELNTYDGPPPKVITNNKEAIKHYYNGNGEPVKIGENITNELLNTKEFKEYHNKIISGNASTPGNFGINMENKKDAFFIGNTRVDYDITTSKDNKTCTVTYTIYTNDGFWDPNYIKENMGNKMASDINLTLLSAKEIFGIDIGYINTEKFKPDGLGPNLELGGTPYHFIETIIQYTFENPGYY
;
A
#
# COMPACT_ATOMS: atom_id res chain seq x y z
N MET A 1 -10.52 24.83 4.79
CA MET A 1 -9.61 23.67 4.89
C MET A 1 -9.18 23.35 3.47
N TYR A 2 -7.93 22.91 3.25
CA TYR A 2 -7.43 22.49 1.94
C TYR A 2 -6.91 21.06 2.02
N HIS A 3 -7.15 20.26 0.99
CA HIS A 3 -6.71 18.88 0.90
C HIS A 3 -5.72 18.72 -0.26
N TYR A 4 -4.60 18.08 0.04
CA TYR A 4 -3.51 17.83 -0.91
C TYR A 4 -3.64 16.41 -1.46
N HIS A 5 -3.58 16.31 -2.79
CA HIS A 5 -3.55 15.06 -3.52
C HIS A 5 -2.18 14.96 -4.18
N SER A 6 -1.35 14.07 -3.63
CA SER A 6 0.05 13.96 -4.02
C SER A 6 0.26 12.94 -5.14
N ASP A 7 1.36 13.10 -5.88
CA ASP A 7 1.89 12.07 -6.78
C ASP A 7 2.67 10.97 -6.02
N HIS A 8 3.29 10.06 -6.78
CA HIS A 8 4.07 8.95 -6.24
C HIS A 8 5.39 9.37 -5.55
N LEU A 9 5.77 10.65 -5.61
CA LEU A 9 6.90 11.23 -4.88
C LEU A 9 6.46 12.16 -3.74
N GLY A 10 5.16 12.26 -3.51
CA GLY A 10 4.60 13.14 -2.49
C GLY A 10 4.40 14.58 -2.94
N SER A 11 4.76 14.91 -4.17
CA SER A 11 4.59 16.27 -4.71
C SER A 11 3.11 16.61 -4.82
N ALA A 12 2.73 17.85 -4.51
CA ALA A 12 1.35 18.28 -4.64
C ALA A 12 0.95 18.27 -6.13
N SER A 13 -0.04 17.45 -6.52
CA SER A 13 -0.57 17.42 -7.89
C SER A 13 -1.89 18.18 -7.99
N PHE A 14 -2.86 17.85 -7.14
CA PHE A 14 -4.10 18.61 -7.02
C PHE A 14 -4.28 19.11 -5.60
N VAL A 15 -4.87 20.30 -5.47
CA VAL A 15 -5.34 20.81 -4.18
C VAL A 15 -6.82 21.13 -4.30
N THR A 16 -7.61 20.65 -3.34
CA THR A 16 -9.05 20.90 -3.27
C THR A 16 -9.42 21.67 -2.00
N ASP A 17 -10.51 22.42 -2.03
CA ASP A 17 -11.11 23.03 -0.84
C ASP A 17 -11.91 22.01 -0.01
N ALA A 18 -12.59 22.49 1.04
CA ALA A 18 -13.36 21.65 1.96
C ALA A 18 -14.61 21.04 1.30
N GLU A 19 -15.07 21.65 0.21
CA GLU A 19 -16.22 21.25 -0.59
C GLU A 19 -15.80 20.29 -1.73
N GLY A 20 -14.50 20.02 -1.88
CA GLY A 20 -13.95 19.12 -2.90
C GLY A 20 -13.74 19.77 -4.27
N ALA A 21 -13.89 21.10 -4.39
CA ALA A 21 -13.61 21.81 -5.63
C ALA A 21 -12.09 21.99 -5.81
N VAL A 22 -11.61 21.79 -7.04
CA VAL A 22 -10.19 21.93 -7.39
C VAL A 22 -9.79 23.40 -7.37
N VAL A 23 -8.89 23.77 -6.46
CA VAL A 23 -8.37 25.13 -6.32
C VAL A 23 -7.04 25.32 -7.04
N GLN A 24 -6.25 24.26 -7.16
CA GLN A 24 -4.94 24.29 -7.84
C GLN A 24 -4.61 22.93 -8.47
N HIS A 25 -4.00 22.97 -9.64
CA HIS A 25 -3.44 21.82 -10.35
C HIS A 25 -1.99 22.12 -10.75
N LEU A 26 -1.10 21.21 -10.38
CA LEU A 26 0.35 21.32 -10.53
C LEU A 26 0.89 20.07 -11.25
N GLN A 27 1.83 20.29 -12.16
CA GLN A 27 2.63 19.22 -12.77
C GLN A 27 4.08 19.66 -12.85
N TYR A 28 4.99 18.70 -12.71
CA TYR A 28 6.42 18.96 -12.63
C TYR A 28 7.18 18.24 -13.75
N LEU A 29 8.29 18.83 -14.18
CA LEU A 29 9.34 18.10 -14.89
C LEU A 29 10.08 17.18 -13.89
N PRO A 30 10.91 16.22 -14.35
CA PRO A 30 11.54 15.24 -13.47
C PRO A 30 12.32 15.84 -12.30
N TYR A 31 12.97 16.99 -12.49
CA TYR A 31 13.74 17.70 -11.47
C TYR A 31 12.92 18.73 -10.67
N GLY A 32 11.59 18.68 -10.72
CA GLY A 32 10.74 19.50 -9.89
C GLY A 32 10.40 20.89 -10.42
N GLU A 33 10.88 21.25 -11.61
CA GLU A 33 10.43 22.47 -12.29
C GLU A 33 8.94 22.42 -12.57
N LEU A 34 8.21 23.52 -12.34
CA LEU A 34 6.78 23.59 -12.60
C LEU A 34 6.49 23.68 -14.10
N PHE A 35 6.01 22.57 -14.66
CA PHE A 35 5.54 22.52 -16.05
C PHE A 35 4.12 23.08 -16.20
N VAL A 36 3.23 22.73 -15.26
CA VAL A 36 1.85 23.25 -15.20
C VAL A 36 1.60 23.85 -13.82
N SER A 37 1.07 25.06 -13.79
CA SER A 37 0.54 25.70 -12.59
C SER A 37 -0.76 26.42 -12.93
N GLN A 38 -1.88 25.74 -12.67
CA GLN A 38 -3.22 26.28 -12.89
C GLN A 38 -3.88 26.54 -11.55
N ARG A 39 -4.40 27.76 -11.36
CA ARG A 39 -5.11 28.17 -10.16
C ARG A 39 -6.52 28.63 -10.53
N ASN A 40 -7.51 28.10 -9.82
CA ASN A 40 -8.91 28.47 -9.98
C ASN A 40 -9.36 29.51 -8.93
N THR A 41 -8.44 29.97 -8.09
CA THR A 41 -8.67 30.97 -7.05
C THR A 41 -7.44 31.82 -6.83
N GLU A 42 -7.64 33.11 -6.55
CA GLU A 42 -6.57 34.03 -6.15
C GLU A 42 -6.25 33.93 -4.65
N LYS A 43 -7.15 33.32 -3.86
CA LYS A 43 -7.05 33.29 -2.40
C LYS A 43 -6.05 32.27 -1.87
N PHE A 44 -5.61 31.33 -2.71
CA PHE A 44 -4.75 30.24 -2.31
C PHE A 44 -3.69 29.96 -3.37
N ASP A 45 -2.46 29.78 -2.90
CA ASP A 45 -1.37 29.19 -3.65
C ASP A 45 -0.60 28.30 -2.68
N SER A 46 -0.45 27.03 -3.02
CA SER A 46 0.29 26.11 -2.18
C SER A 46 1.76 26.50 -2.16
N ARG A 47 2.28 26.77 -0.95
CA ARG A 47 3.73 26.89 -0.71
C ARG A 47 4.46 25.55 -0.82
N TYR A 48 3.79 24.46 -0.46
CA TYR A 48 4.35 23.11 -0.53
C TYR A 48 4.03 22.49 -1.90
N LYS A 49 5.06 22.23 -2.70
CA LYS A 49 4.92 21.82 -4.11
C LYS A 49 5.66 20.50 -4.36
N PHE A 50 6.83 20.55 -5.00
CA PHE A 50 7.63 19.37 -5.36
C PHE A 50 8.10 18.61 -4.11
N THR A 51 7.88 17.29 -4.04
CA THR A 51 8.21 16.42 -2.90
C THR A 51 7.72 16.94 -1.54
N ALA A 52 6.58 17.65 -1.56
CA ALA A 52 5.99 18.35 -0.41
C ALA A 52 6.92 19.38 0.28
N LYS A 53 7.91 19.91 -0.44
CA LYS A 53 8.81 20.96 0.05
C LYS A 53 8.31 22.36 -0.27
N GLU A 54 8.70 23.29 0.59
CA GLU A 54 8.32 24.69 0.45
C GLU A 54 9.10 25.32 -0.71
N LEU A 55 8.38 25.81 -1.71
CA LEU A 55 8.93 26.68 -2.74
C LEU A 55 8.90 28.12 -2.21
N ASP A 56 10.07 28.72 -2.07
CA ASP A 56 10.19 30.13 -1.74
C ASP A 56 9.92 30.98 -2.98
N ASN A 57 8.86 31.79 -2.93
CA ASN A 57 8.45 32.64 -4.06
C ASN A 57 9.40 33.82 -4.31
N GLU A 58 10.24 34.22 -3.36
CA GLU A 58 11.17 35.34 -3.55
C GLU A 58 12.40 34.92 -4.35
N THR A 59 12.84 33.67 -4.16
CA THR A 59 14.07 33.14 -4.75
C THR A 59 13.84 32.08 -5.82
N SER A 60 12.63 31.52 -5.90
CA SER A 60 12.28 30.33 -6.67
C SER A 60 13.05 29.07 -6.25
N TYR A 61 13.65 29.07 -5.06
CA TYR A 61 14.34 27.90 -4.53
C TYR A 61 13.43 27.08 -3.63
N THR A 62 13.63 25.78 -3.66
CA THR A 62 12.89 24.86 -2.80
C THR A 62 13.71 24.57 -1.55
N TYR A 63 13.11 24.77 -0.38
CA TYR A 63 13.76 24.55 0.91
C TYR A 63 13.55 23.12 1.40
N PHE A 64 14.65 22.38 1.57
CA PHE A 64 14.62 20.97 1.98
C PHE A 64 14.97 20.74 3.45
N GLY A 65 15.38 21.79 4.18
CA GLY A 65 15.84 21.69 5.57
C GLY A 65 17.32 22.00 5.68
N ALA A 66 18.17 21.05 5.27
CA ALA A 66 19.63 21.24 5.30
C ALA A 66 20.16 22.05 4.13
N ARG A 67 19.46 22.04 2.97
CA ARG A 67 19.89 22.68 1.72
C ARG A 67 18.75 23.39 1.01
N TYR A 68 19.12 24.35 0.18
CA TYR A 68 18.24 24.91 -0.85
C TYR A 68 18.52 24.24 -2.19
N TYR A 69 17.44 23.92 -2.89
CA TYR A 69 17.44 23.26 -4.18
C TYR A 69 16.97 24.20 -5.28
N ASP A 70 17.69 24.21 -6.40
CA ASP A 70 17.30 24.92 -7.61
C ASP A 70 16.86 23.90 -8.66
N SER A 71 15.56 23.89 -8.94
CA SER A 71 14.96 22.97 -9.92
C SER A 71 15.37 23.30 -11.35
N GLU A 72 15.58 24.58 -11.69
CA GLU A 72 15.99 24.99 -13.05
C GLU A 72 17.44 24.58 -13.34
N LEU A 73 18.30 24.62 -12.32
CA LEU A 73 19.66 24.07 -12.40
C LEU A 73 19.72 22.57 -12.18
N SER A 74 18.61 21.96 -11.75
CA SER A 74 18.53 20.53 -11.39
C SER A 74 19.53 20.12 -10.29
N GLY A 75 19.89 21.03 -9.37
CA GLY A 75 20.98 20.79 -8.41
C GLY A 75 20.87 21.56 -7.10
N TRP A 76 21.68 21.15 -6.12
CA TRP A 76 21.77 21.82 -4.83
C TRP A 76 22.59 23.11 -4.91
N LEU A 77 22.22 24.11 -4.11
CA LEU A 77 22.96 25.37 -4.02
C LEU A 77 24.18 25.31 -3.07
N SER A 78 24.28 24.24 -2.28
CA SER A 78 25.38 24.01 -1.32
C SER A 78 25.83 22.56 -1.33
N VAL A 79 27.08 22.34 -0.88
CA VAL A 79 27.67 21.01 -0.72
C VAL A 79 26.83 20.14 0.22
N ASP A 80 26.61 18.89 -0.16
CA ASP A 80 25.95 17.87 0.68
C ASP A 80 26.66 17.68 2.03
N PRO A 81 25.97 17.86 3.18
CA PRO A 81 26.52 17.56 4.49
C PRO A 81 27.01 16.11 4.65
N MET A 82 26.43 15.18 3.88
CA MET A 82 26.74 13.76 3.87
C MET A 82 27.57 13.36 2.64
N SER A 83 28.28 14.30 1.98
CA SER A 83 29.07 14.02 0.78
C SER A 83 30.05 12.86 0.95
N ASP A 84 30.61 12.69 2.15
CA ASP A 84 31.55 11.61 2.48
C ASP A 84 30.93 10.21 2.40
N LYS A 85 29.60 10.10 2.59
CA LYS A 85 28.84 8.85 2.45
C LYS A 85 28.69 8.43 0.99
N TYR A 86 28.77 9.39 0.06
CA TYR A 86 28.52 9.20 -1.37
C TYR A 86 29.69 9.71 -2.24
N PRO A 87 30.91 9.16 -2.08
CA PRO A 87 32.11 9.68 -2.75
C PRO A 87 32.07 9.56 -4.28
N SER A 88 31.18 8.73 -4.82
CA SER A 88 30.96 8.55 -6.26
C SER A 88 29.97 9.55 -6.88
N LEU A 89 29.28 10.36 -6.07
CA LEU A 89 28.32 11.35 -6.53
C LEU A 89 28.89 12.76 -6.40
N SER A 90 28.43 13.67 -7.26
CA SER A 90 28.70 15.09 -7.05
C SER A 90 27.99 15.55 -5.77
N PRO A 91 28.64 16.36 -4.90
CA PRO A 91 28.00 16.89 -3.69
C PRO A 91 26.85 17.88 -3.98
N TYR A 92 26.64 18.23 -5.25
CA TYR A 92 25.54 19.08 -5.70
C TYR A 92 24.44 18.31 -6.45
N CYS A 93 24.59 16.99 -6.60
CA CYS A 93 23.63 16.14 -7.30
C CYS A 93 22.36 15.93 -6.48
N TYR A 94 21.20 16.12 -7.11
CA TYR A 94 19.90 15.83 -6.51
C TYR A 94 19.49 14.38 -6.80
N SER A 95 19.06 13.65 -5.77
CA SER A 95 18.48 12.30 -5.90
C SER A 95 19.32 11.31 -6.73
N ALA A 96 20.66 11.41 -6.68
CA ALA A 96 21.59 10.59 -7.48
C ALA A 96 21.26 10.56 -8.98
N ASP A 97 20.83 11.71 -9.53
CA ASP A 97 20.36 11.90 -10.92
C ASP A 97 19.15 11.01 -11.30
N ASN A 98 18.40 10.50 -10.32
CA ASN A 98 17.18 9.73 -10.52
C ASN A 98 15.98 10.31 -9.73
N PRO A 99 15.57 11.56 -10.01
CA PRO A 99 14.51 12.24 -9.27
C PRO A 99 13.10 11.71 -9.55
N VAL A 100 12.94 10.75 -10.48
CA VAL A 100 11.66 10.10 -10.78
C VAL A 100 11.33 9.02 -9.76
N VAL A 101 12.36 8.45 -9.10
CA VAL A 101 12.22 7.34 -8.13
C VAL A 101 12.66 7.77 -6.74
N LEU A 102 13.70 8.60 -6.65
CA LEU A 102 14.33 8.99 -5.39
C LEU A 102 13.92 10.40 -4.98
N VAL A 103 13.77 10.58 -3.67
CA VAL A 103 13.56 11.88 -3.02
C VAL A 103 14.65 12.11 -1.98
N ASP A 104 14.95 13.36 -1.70
CA ASP A 104 15.74 13.74 -0.53
C ASP A 104 14.80 14.35 0.53
N PRO A 105 14.45 13.65 1.62
CA PRO A 105 13.45 14.14 2.57
C PRO A 105 13.93 15.31 3.44
N ASN A 106 15.22 15.55 3.58
CA ASN A 106 15.75 16.56 4.51
C ASN A 106 16.93 17.39 3.94
N GLY A 107 17.31 17.14 2.70
CA GLY A 107 18.49 17.72 2.07
C GLY A 107 19.79 17.07 2.55
N GLU A 108 19.78 15.83 3.02
CA GLU A 108 20.97 15.12 3.52
C GLU A 108 21.04 13.66 3.07
N GLU A 109 19.91 13.01 2.77
CA GLU A 109 19.86 11.57 2.52
C GLU A 109 19.00 11.20 1.32
N LEU A 110 19.58 10.36 0.46
CA LEU A 110 18.86 9.73 -0.65
C LEU A 110 17.90 8.66 -0.12
N ASN A 111 16.61 8.80 -0.40
CA ASN A 111 15.57 7.86 -0.03
C ASN A 111 14.60 7.59 -1.20
N THR A 112 13.79 6.53 -1.08
CA THR A 112 12.56 6.39 -1.88
C THR A 112 11.42 7.10 -1.16
N TYR A 113 10.47 7.67 -1.92
CA TYR A 113 9.24 8.16 -1.30
C TYR A 113 8.32 6.98 -1.03
N ASP A 114 8.15 6.62 0.25
CA ASP A 114 7.35 5.46 0.64
C ASP A 114 5.84 5.76 0.77
N GLY A 115 5.39 6.97 0.37
CA GLY A 115 4.00 7.38 0.54
C GLY A 115 3.58 7.55 2.00
N PRO A 116 2.34 8.01 2.25
CA PRO A 116 1.70 7.64 3.50
C PRO A 116 1.70 6.10 3.59
N PRO A 117 1.98 5.50 4.77
CA PRO A 117 1.99 4.06 4.90
C PRO A 117 0.65 3.52 4.40
N PRO A 118 0.66 2.43 3.61
CA PRO A 118 -0.57 1.89 3.07
C PRO A 118 -1.52 1.58 4.22
N LYS A 119 -2.81 1.80 3.99
CA LYS A 119 -3.82 1.47 5.00
C LYS A 119 -3.70 0.00 5.34
N VAL A 120 -3.54 -0.28 6.63
CA VAL A 120 -3.44 -1.64 7.15
C VAL A 120 -4.80 -2.10 7.66
N ILE A 121 -5.25 -3.26 7.21
CA ILE A 121 -6.47 -3.91 7.68
C ILE A 121 -6.08 -4.96 8.71
N THR A 122 -6.52 -4.77 9.95
CA THR A 122 -6.17 -5.65 11.08
C THR A 122 -7.31 -6.55 11.52
N ASN A 123 -8.52 -6.30 11.04
CA ASN A 123 -9.73 -7.02 11.43
C ASN A 123 -10.84 -6.88 10.38
N ASN A 124 -11.88 -7.70 10.53
CA ASN A 124 -13.04 -7.71 9.63
C ASN A 124 -13.81 -6.39 9.57
N LYS A 125 -13.87 -5.61 10.66
CA LYS A 125 -14.62 -4.34 10.69
C LYS A 125 -13.93 -3.31 9.79
N GLU A 126 -12.61 -3.24 9.85
CA GLU A 126 -11.79 -2.42 8.96
C GLU A 126 -11.89 -2.88 7.51
N ALA A 127 -11.90 -4.20 7.29
CA ALA A 127 -12.09 -4.81 5.98
C ALA A 127 -13.42 -4.38 5.35
N ILE A 128 -14.55 -4.55 6.06
CA ILE A 128 -15.89 -4.15 5.60
C ILE A 128 -15.94 -2.63 5.34
N LYS A 129 -15.38 -1.82 6.25
CA LYS A 129 -15.35 -0.37 6.07
C LYS A 129 -14.56 0.04 4.83
N HIS A 130 -13.45 -0.64 4.55
CA HIS A 130 -12.64 -0.41 3.36
C HIS A 130 -13.31 -0.91 2.08
N TYR A 131 -14.00 -2.04 2.13
CA TYR A 131 -14.78 -2.53 1.00
C TYR A 131 -15.79 -1.49 0.51
N TYR A 132 -16.54 -0.86 1.42
CA TYR A 132 -17.56 0.14 1.03
C TYR A 132 -17.03 1.57 0.79
N ASN A 133 -15.96 1.98 1.47
CA ASN A 133 -15.50 3.38 1.46
C ASN A 133 -14.05 3.55 1.00
N GLY A 134 -13.40 2.49 0.56
CA GLY A 134 -11.98 2.46 0.20
C GLY A 134 -11.69 2.92 -1.22
N ASN A 135 -12.72 3.19 -2.03
CA ASN A 135 -12.62 3.67 -3.42
C ASN A 135 -11.71 2.82 -4.33
N GLY A 136 -11.48 1.57 -3.96
CA GLY A 136 -10.59 0.64 -4.66
C GLY A 136 -9.10 0.80 -4.42
N GLU A 137 -8.71 1.58 -3.41
CA GLU A 137 -7.32 1.66 -2.97
C GLU A 137 -6.81 0.31 -2.45
N PRO A 138 -5.58 -0.09 -2.81
CA PRO A 138 -4.98 -1.30 -2.29
C PRO A 138 -4.67 -1.16 -0.80
N VAL A 139 -4.69 -2.28 -0.07
CA VAL A 139 -4.46 -2.29 1.38
C VAL A 139 -3.47 -3.36 1.79
N LYS A 140 -2.73 -3.08 2.85
CA LYS A 140 -1.87 -4.07 3.49
C LYS A 140 -2.67 -4.87 4.51
N ILE A 141 -2.43 -6.17 4.59
CA ILE A 141 -2.99 -7.01 5.65
C ILE A 141 -2.11 -6.93 6.89
N GLY A 142 -2.73 -6.75 8.05
CA GLY A 142 -2.05 -6.62 9.33
C GLY A 142 -1.43 -7.94 9.80
N GLU A 143 -0.36 -7.82 10.59
CA GLU A 143 0.45 -8.94 11.06
C GLU A 143 -0.36 -10.02 11.79
N ASN A 144 -1.40 -9.66 12.54
CA ASN A 144 -2.23 -10.63 13.25
C ASN A 144 -2.88 -11.64 12.30
N ILE A 145 -3.43 -11.16 11.19
CA ILE A 145 -4.09 -11.99 10.19
C ILE A 145 -3.07 -12.81 9.41
N THR A 146 -1.94 -12.20 9.05
CA THR A 146 -0.83 -12.91 8.41
C THR A 146 -0.28 -14.01 9.31
N ASN A 147 -0.16 -13.77 10.61
CA ASN A 147 0.25 -14.77 11.60
C ASN A 147 -0.79 -15.90 11.72
N GLU A 148 -2.09 -15.61 11.60
CA GLU A 148 -3.12 -16.64 11.56
C GLU A 148 -2.96 -17.54 10.32
N LEU A 149 -2.68 -16.95 9.15
CA LEU A 149 -2.40 -17.66 7.91
C LEU A 149 -1.16 -18.57 8.03
N LEU A 150 -0.05 -18.05 8.54
CA LEU A 150 1.18 -18.82 8.73
C LEU A 150 1.01 -19.95 9.75
N ASN A 151 0.05 -19.81 10.67
CA ASN A 151 -0.24 -20.83 11.66
C ASN A 151 -1.23 -21.90 11.21
N THR A 152 -1.81 -21.77 10.02
CA THR A 152 -2.69 -22.80 9.44
C THR A 152 -1.97 -24.14 9.27
N LYS A 153 -2.74 -25.21 9.33
CA LYS A 153 -2.22 -26.57 9.15
C LYS A 153 -1.68 -26.73 7.73
N GLU A 154 -2.42 -26.19 6.77
CA GLU A 154 -2.12 -26.16 5.34
C GLU A 154 -0.76 -25.50 5.09
N PHE A 155 -0.55 -24.29 5.60
CA PHE A 155 0.75 -23.60 5.45
C PHE A 155 1.90 -24.41 6.04
N LYS A 156 1.74 -24.92 7.26
CA LYS A 156 2.76 -25.72 7.95
C LYS A 156 3.11 -27.00 7.19
N GLU A 157 2.13 -27.67 6.59
CA GLU A 157 2.37 -28.86 5.78
C GLU A 157 3.16 -28.56 4.51
N TYR A 158 2.83 -27.48 3.79
CA TYR A 158 3.59 -27.04 2.61
C TYR A 158 4.99 -26.56 2.99
N HIS A 159 5.11 -25.77 4.05
CA HIS A 159 6.40 -25.31 4.57
C HIS A 159 7.32 -26.48 4.92
N ASN A 160 6.81 -27.48 5.64
CA ASN A 160 7.56 -28.69 5.99
C ASN A 160 8.01 -29.48 4.75
N LYS A 161 7.15 -29.58 3.71
CA LYS A 161 7.52 -30.21 2.44
C LYS A 161 8.67 -29.47 1.76
N ILE A 162 8.61 -28.13 1.73
CA ILE A 162 9.65 -27.27 1.15
C ILE A 162 10.98 -27.44 1.90
N ILE A 163 11.01 -27.26 3.22
CA ILE A 163 12.27 -27.36 3.98
C ILE A 163 12.87 -28.78 3.96
N SER A 164 12.07 -29.81 3.67
CA SER A 164 12.52 -31.20 3.54
C SER A 164 13.03 -31.58 2.14
N GLY A 165 13.03 -30.65 1.18
CA GLY A 165 13.49 -30.92 -0.20
C GLY A 165 12.47 -31.64 -1.08
N ASN A 166 11.22 -31.78 -0.62
CA ASN A 166 10.17 -32.53 -1.31
C ASN A 166 9.18 -31.62 -2.07
N ALA A 167 9.65 -30.45 -2.52
CA ALA A 167 8.86 -29.50 -3.28
C ALA A 167 9.64 -28.99 -4.49
N SER A 168 8.98 -28.80 -5.63
CA SER A 168 9.56 -28.14 -6.80
C SER A 168 9.60 -26.62 -6.61
N THR A 169 10.56 -25.94 -7.22
CA THR A 169 10.69 -24.47 -7.18
C THR A 169 10.84 -23.89 -8.59
N PRO A 170 10.24 -22.73 -8.92
CA PRO A 170 9.25 -21.99 -8.12
C PRO A 170 7.90 -22.73 -8.06
N GLY A 171 7.06 -22.37 -7.09
CA GLY A 171 5.76 -23.00 -6.90
C GLY A 171 4.73 -22.11 -6.23
N ASN A 172 3.51 -22.64 -6.07
CA ASN A 172 2.44 -21.99 -5.32
C ASN A 172 1.54 -23.01 -4.62
N PHE A 173 0.79 -22.53 -3.62
CA PHE A 173 -0.26 -23.29 -2.97
C PHE A 173 -1.35 -22.34 -2.44
N GLY A 174 -2.55 -22.88 -2.22
CA GLY A 174 -3.69 -22.14 -1.67
C GLY A 174 -3.89 -22.40 -0.18
N ILE A 175 -4.34 -21.40 0.56
CA ILE A 175 -4.70 -21.49 1.98
C ILE A 175 -6.12 -20.97 2.15
N ASN A 176 -7.00 -21.82 2.67
CA ASN A 176 -8.37 -21.42 2.98
C ASN A 176 -8.40 -20.62 4.30
N MET A 177 -8.72 -19.33 4.20
CA MET A 177 -8.92 -18.39 5.31
C MET A 177 -10.41 -18.09 5.60
N GLU A 178 -11.34 -18.70 4.86
CA GLU A 178 -12.78 -18.47 4.95
C GLU A 178 -13.35 -18.73 6.35
N ASN A 179 -12.84 -19.76 7.03
CA ASN A 179 -13.31 -20.17 8.35
C ASN A 179 -12.53 -19.49 9.50
N LYS A 180 -11.71 -18.48 9.21
CA LYS A 180 -10.88 -17.78 10.19
C LYS A 180 -11.62 -16.57 10.75
N LYS A 181 -11.65 -16.48 12.08
CA LYS A 181 -12.51 -15.53 12.78
C LYS A 181 -12.21 -14.08 12.40
N ASP A 182 -10.94 -13.73 12.23
CA ASP A 182 -10.49 -12.35 12.00
C ASP A 182 -10.08 -12.07 10.54
N ALA A 183 -10.26 -13.04 9.63
CA ALA A 183 -9.72 -13.01 8.28
C ALA A 183 -10.68 -13.52 7.18
N PHE A 184 -11.98 -13.61 7.47
CA PHE A 184 -12.96 -14.21 6.53
C PHE A 184 -12.99 -13.51 5.15
N PHE A 185 -12.65 -12.23 5.10
CA PHE A 185 -12.67 -11.39 3.89
C PHE A 185 -11.59 -11.76 2.85
N ILE A 186 -10.65 -12.64 3.22
CA ILE A 186 -9.53 -13.09 2.39
C ILE A 186 -9.93 -14.32 1.55
N GLY A 187 -10.91 -15.11 1.99
CA GLY A 187 -11.33 -16.30 1.25
C GLY A 187 -10.21 -17.37 1.13
N ASN A 188 -10.03 -17.95 -0.06
CA ASN A 188 -8.91 -18.84 -0.35
C ASN A 188 -7.75 -18.06 -0.99
N THR A 189 -6.68 -17.86 -0.23
CA THR A 189 -5.55 -17.03 -0.65
C THR A 189 -4.44 -17.84 -1.29
N ARG A 190 -3.84 -17.29 -2.34
CA ARG A 190 -2.68 -17.87 -3.01
C ARG A 190 -1.39 -17.41 -2.34
N VAL A 191 -0.50 -18.37 -2.07
CA VAL A 191 0.87 -18.13 -1.62
C VAL A 191 1.82 -18.66 -2.68
N ASP A 192 2.60 -17.76 -3.27
CA ASP A 192 3.70 -18.12 -4.17
C ASP A 192 4.99 -18.28 -3.36
N TYR A 193 5.89 -19.14 -3.83
CA TYR A 193 7.20 -19.29 -3.23
C TYR A 193 8.30 -19.54 -4.26
N ASP A 194 9.48 -19.06 -3.92
CA ASP A 194 10.73 -19.31 -4.64
C ASP A 194 11.84 -19.68 -3.65
N ILE A 195 12.73 -20.59 -4.06
CA ILE A 195 13.83 -21.10 -3.22
C ILE A 195 15.15 -20.72 -3.87
N THR A 196 15.99 -20.03 -3.12
CA THR A 196 17.34 -19.64 -3.53
C THR A 196 18.37 -20.36 -2.68
N THR A 197 19.42 -20.89 -3.31
CA THR A 197 20.51 -21.60 -2.63
C THR A 197 21.72 -20.69 -2.45
N SER A 198 22.38 -20.77 -1.29
CA SER A 198 23.61 -20.03 -1.02
C SER A 198 24.75 -20.49 -1.92
N LYS A 199 25.74 -19.61 -2.17
CA LYS A 199 26.89 -19.91 -3.05
C LYS A 199 27.71 -21.14 -2.63
N ASP A 200 27.69 -21.47 -1.34
CA ASP A 200 28.37 -22.64 -0.77
C ASP A 200 27.48 -23.89 -0.71
N ASN A 201 26.26 -23.81 -1.24
CA ASN A 201 25.24 -24.86 -1.28
C ASN A 201 24.84 -25.42 0.10
N LYS A 202 25.15 -24.73 1.20
CA LYS A 202 24.84 -25.22 2.55
C LYS A 202 23.45 -24.82 3.03
N THR A 203 22.95 -23.68 2.57
CA THR A 203 21.68 -23.11 3.04
C THR A 203 20.79 -22.73 1.88
N CYS A 204 19.48 -22.83 2.10
CA CYS A 204 18.46 -22.37 1.19
C CYS A 204 17.61 -21.30 1.89
N THR A 205 17.17 -20.31 1.13
CA THR A 205 16.18 -19.32 1.58
C THR A 205 14.94 -19.47 0.74
N VAL A 206 13.83 -19.84 1.39
CA VAL A 206 12.51 -19.77 0.77
C VAL A 206 11.93 -18.38 0.98
N THR A 207 11.50 -17.75 -0.12
CA THR A 207 10.78 -16.48 -0.11
C THR A 207 9.32 -16.78 -0.45
N TYR A 208 8.42 -16.50 0.48
CA TYR A 208 6.98 -16.55 0.29
C TYR A 208 6.46 -15.16 -0.10
N THR A 209 5.69 -15.09 -1.17
CA THR A 209 4.87 -13.92 -1.53
C THR A 209 3.42 -14.26 -1.26
N ILE A 210 2.82 -13.57 -0.29
CA ILE A 210 1.48 -13.82 0.22
C ILE A 210 0.52 -12.75 -0.30
N TYR A 211 -0.74 -13.13 -0.53
CA TYR A 211 -1.81 -12.29 -1.09
C TYR A 211 -1.58 -11.88 -2.56
N THR A 212 -0.72 -12.60 -3.27
CA THR A 212 -0.46 -12.37 -4.69
C THR A 212 -1.74 -12.51 -5.50
N ASN A 213 -2.09 -11.47 -6.26
CA ASN A 213 -3.33 -11.41 -7.05
C ASN A 213 -4.62 -11.69 -6.23
N ASP A 214 -4.58 -11.40 -4.92
CA ASP A 214 -5.70 -11.59 -4.01
C ASP A 214 -6.36 -10.24 -3.67
N GLY A 215 -7.56 -10.29 -3.10
CA GLY A 215 -8.32 -9.09 -2.77
C GLY A 215 -9.59 -9.38 -1.98
N PHE A 216 -10.38 -8.34 -1.77
CA PHE A 216 -11.62 -8.47 -1.00
C PHE A 216 -12.64 -9.37 -1.72
N TRP A 217 -13.07 -10.41 -1.02
CA TRP A 217 -14.25 -11.19 -1.38
C TRP A 217 -15.52 -10.42 -1.00
N ASP A 218 -16.58 -10.55 -1.82
CA ASP A 218 -17.89 -9.97 -1.51
C ASP A 218 -18.40 -10.52 -0.16
N PRO A 219 -18.59 -9.66 0.86
CA PRO A 219 -19.11 -10.09 2.16
C PRO A 219 -20.51 -10.74 2.10
N ASN A 220 -21.33 -10.44 1.09
CA ASN A 220 -22.65 -11.02 0.92
C ASN A 220 -22.59 -12.46 0.40
N TYR A 221 -21.68 -12.76 -0.54
CA TYR A 221 -21.44 -14.13 -1.02
C TYR A 221 -21.02 -15.07 0.12
N ILE A 222 -20.18 -14.57 1.03
CA ILE A 222 -19.73 -15.29 2.23
C ILE A 222 -20.92 -15.63 3.14
N LYS A 223 -21.84 -14.68 3.34
CA LYS A 223 -23.06 -14.88 4.14
C LYS A 223 -24.02 -15.88 3.51
N GLU A 224 -24.16 -15.87 2.20
CA GLU A 224 -25.08 -16.74 1.46
C GLU A 224 -24.62 -18.21 1.42
N ASN A 225 -23.31 -18.45 1.33
CA ASN A 225 -22.76 -19.81 1.24
C ASN A 225 -22.30 -20.43 2.57
N MET A 226 -22.10 -19.66 3.65
CA MET A 226 -21.61 -20.19 4.95
C MET A 226 -22.70 -20.50 5.99
N GLY A 227 -23.98 -20.34 5.65
CA GLY A 227 -25.13 -20.89 6.38
C GLY A 227 -25.13 -20.71 7.90
N ASN A 228 -25.77 -19.65 8.41
CA ASN A 228 -26.28 -19.45 9.79
C ASN A 228 -25.37 -19.72 11.03
N LYS A 229 -24.19 -20.32 10.93
CA LYS A 229 -23.30 -20.55 12.09
C LYS A 229 -22.59 -19.28 12.54
N MET A 230 -22.26 -18.37 11.62
CA MET A 230 -21.58 -17.11 11.93
C MET A 230 -22.51 -15.95 12.32
N ALA A 231 -23.82 -16.07 12.10
CA ALA A 231 -24.81 -15.07 12.53
C ALA A 231 -25.01 -15.02 14.06
N SER A 232 -24.39 -15.94 14.81
CA SER A 232 -24.46 -15.99 16.27
C SER A 232 -23.28 -15.29 16.96
N ASP A 233 -22.07 -15.36 16.38
CA ASP A 233 -20.88 -14.61 16.85
C ASP A 233 -20.86 -13.17 16.32
N ILE A 234 -21.54 -12.95 15.20
CA ILE A 234 -21.91 -11.62 14.74
C ILE A 234 -23.41 -11.55 14.86
N ASN A 235 -23.91 -11.03 15.99
CA ASN A 235 -25.32 -10.68 16.16
C ASN A 235 -25.65 -9.48 15.26
N LEU A 236 -25.59 -9.69 13.94
CA LEU A 236 -25.95 -8.82 12.83
C LEU A 236 -27.47 -8.89 12.58
N THR A 237 -28.24 -9.23 13.61
CA THR A 237 -29.69 -9.15 13.60
C THR A 237 -30.07 -7.72 13.98
N LEU A 238 -30.22 -6.83 12.99
CA LEU A 238 -31.06 -5.61 13.05
C LEU A 238 -30.90 -4.64 14.26
N LEU A 239 -29.94 -4.85 15.16
CA LEU A 239 -29.50 -3.85 16.11
C LEU A 239 -28.46 -3.00 15.39
N SER A 240 -28.86 -1.76 15.16
CA SER A 240 -28.10 -0.74 14.47
C SER A 240 -26.61 -0.84 14.81
N ALA A 241 -25.74 -0.84 13.80
CA ALA A 241 -24.29 -0.82 13.97
C ALA A 241 -23.77 0.27 14.93
N LYS A 242 -24.62 1.25 15.25
CA LYS A 242 -24.48 2.24 16.32
C LYS A 242 -24.32 1.65 17.73
N GLU A 243 -25.07 0.60 18.09
CA GLU A 243 -25.06 0.00 19.43
C GLU A 243 -23.86 -0.93 19.67
N ILE A 244 -23.35 -1.61 18.63
CA ILE A 244 -22.23 -2.55 18.75
C ILE A 244 -20.88 -1.85 18.54
N PHE A 245 -20.81 -0.87 17.65
CA PHE A 245 -19.52 -0.38 17.14
C PHE A 245 -19.21 1.07 17.49
N GLY A 246 -20.13 1.80 18.15
CA GLY A 246 -19.95 3.21 18.51
C GLY A 246 -19.76 4.14 17.31
N ILE A 247 -20.08 3.67 16.11
CA ILE A 247 -19.91 4.38 14.84
C ILE A 247 -21.29 4.61 14.24
N ASP A 248 -21.62 5.87 13.98
CA ASP A 248 -22.76 6.23 13.15
C ASP A 248 -22.41 5.95 11.69
N ILE A 249 -22.50 4.67 11.27
CA ILE A 249 -22.54 4.34 9.85
C ILE A 249 -23.94 4.71 9.36
N GLY A 250 -24.12 5.99 9.02
CA GLY A 250 -25.41 6.55 8.62
C GLY A 250 -26.16 5.61 7.67
N TYR A 251 -27.47 5.42 7.94
CA TYR A 251 -28.42 4.56 7.22
C TYR A 251 -27.86 3.95 5.92
N ILE A 252 -27.20 2.80 6.04
CA ILE A 252 -26.93 1.97 4.87
C ILE A 252 -28.28 1.37 4.50
N ASN A 253 -28.94 1.98 3.53
CA ASN A 253 -30.26 1.58 3.07
C ASN A 253 -30.17 0.16 2.51
N THR A 254 -30.66 -0.80 3.28
CA THR A 254 -30.58 -2.24 2.99
C THR A 254 -31.45 -2.67 1.82
N GLU A 255 -32.28 -1.79 1.27
CA GLU A 255 -33.05 -2.04 0.04
C GLU A 255 -32.23 -1.75 -1.24
N LYS A 256 -31.02 -1.20 -1.11
CA LYS A 256 -30.03 -1.06 -2.20
C LYS A 256 -29.06 -2.24 -2.29
N PHE A 257 -29.28 -3.35 -1.57
CA PHE A 257 -28.57 -4.61 -1.80
C PHE A 257 -29.08 -5.32 -3.06
N LYS A 258 -28.99 -4.64 -4.20
CA LYS A 258 -29.05 -5.24 -5.53
C LYS A 258 -27.67 -5.07 -6.15
N PRO A 259 -27.18 -6.04 -6.93
CA PRO A 259 -25.88 -5.95 -7.60
C PRO A 259 -25.69 -4.60 -8.28
N ASP A 260 -24.89 -3.74 -7.67
CA ASP A 260 -24.75 -2.34 -8.00
C ASP A 260 -23.53 -2.12 -8.90
N GLY A 261 -23.71 -2.40 -10.19
CA GLY A 261 -22.84 -1.90 -11.28
C GLY A 261 -21.36 -2.30 -11.18
N LEU A 262 -20.51 -1.60 -11.95
CA LEU A 262 -19.06 -1.84 -12.07
C LEU A 262 -18.32 -1.53 -10.75
N GLY A 263 -18.36 -2.50 -9.83
CA GLY A 263 -17.47 -2.70 -8.68
C GLY A 263 -17.04 -4.19 -8.65
N PRO A 264 -16.20 -4.63 -7.70
CA PRO A 264 -15.57 -5.95 -7.69
C PRO A 264 -16.60 -7.08 -7.46
N ASN A 265 -17.36 -7.42 -8.49
CA ASN A 265 -18.21 -8.60 -8.54
C ASN A 265 -17.37 -9.79 -9.01
N LEU A 266 -16.69 -10.47 -8.08
CA LEU A 266 -16.02 -11.74 -8.38
C LEU A 266 -17.02 -12.80 -8.91
N GLU A 267 -18.34 -12.59 -8.76
CA GLU A 267 -19.40 -13.40 -9.35
C GLU A 267 -19.60 -13.20 -10.87
N LEU A 268 -19.15 -12.07 -11.44
CA LEU A 268 -19.39 -11.70 -12.85
C LEU A 268 -18.16 -11.08 -13.54
N GLY A 269 -16.95 -11.28 -13.00
CA GLY A 269 -15.69 -10.91 -13.64
C GLY A 269 -15.20 -9.48 -13.37
N GLY A 270 -15.58 -8.87 -12.24
CA GLY A 270 -15.02 -7.59 -11.80
C GLY A 270 -13.58 -7.68 -11.30
N THR A 271 -12.83 -6.57 -11.40
CA THR A 271 -11.46 -6.47 -10.89
C THR A 271 -11.49 -6.32 -9.36
N PRO A 272 -10.88 -7.24 -8.57
CA PRO A 272 -10.88 -7.15 -7.12
C PRO A 272 -10.08 -5.93 -6.62
N TYR A 273 -10.44 -5.41 -5.46
CA TYR A 273 -9.58 -4.48 -4.72
C TYR A 273 -8.40 -5.25 -4.16
N HIS A 274 -7.21 -4.97 -4.69
CA HIS A 274 -6.01 -5.76 -4.44
C HIS A 274 -5.47 -5.58 -3.02
N PHE A 275 -5.00 -6.68 -2.45
CA PHE A 275 -4.11 -6.60 -1.29
C PHE A 275 -2.69 -6.27 -1.75
N ILE A 276 -1.98 -5.53 -0.90
CA ILE A 276 -0.54 -5.33 -1.04
C ILE A 276 0.17 -6.60 -0.58
N GLU A 277 1.00 -7.15 -1.46
CA GLU A 277 1.73 -8.39 -1.22
C GLU A 277 2.59 -8.31 0.04
N THR A 278 2.66 -9.43 0.76
CA THR A 278 3.52 -9.56 1.95
C THR A 278 4.59 -10.59 1.68
N ILE A 279 5.86 -10.19 1.82
CA ILE A 279 7.03 -11.03 1.59
C ILE A 279 7.55 -11.56 2.92
N ILE A 280 7.75 -12.87 3.02
CA ILE A 280 8.29 -13.53 4.21
C ILE A 280 9.39 -14.51 3.79
N GLN A 281 10.51 -14.49 4.51
CA GLN A 281 11.66 -15.35 4.21
C GLN A 281 11.99 -16.28 5.36
N TYR A 282 12.35 -17.51 5.02
CA TYR A 282 12.87 -18.50 5.97
C TYR A 282 14.14 -19.11 5.40
N THR A 283 15.18 -19.21 6.23
CA THR A 283 16.43 -19.87 5.89
C THR A 283 16.52 -21.22 6.58
N PHE A 284 16.95 -22.24 5.85
CA PHE A 284 17.08 -23.62 6.32
C PHE A 284 18.31 -24.29 5.70
N GLU A 285 18.75 -25.40 6.30
CA GLU A 285 19.84 -26.21 5.73
C GLU A 285 19.42 -26.81 4.39
N ASN A 286 20.32 -26.80 3.40
CA ASN A 286 19.99 -27.28 2.06
C ASN A 286 19.68 -28.80 2.06
N PRO A 287 18.42 -29.22 1.79
CA PRO A 287 18.04 -30.62 1.76
C PRO A 287 18.35 -31.31 0.42
N GLY A 288 18.92 -30.59 -0.55
CA GLY A 288 19.17 -31.09 -1.91
C GLY A 288 18.57 -30.22 -3.02
N TYR A 289 18.34 -28.93 -2.76
CA TYR A 289 18.05 -27.93 -3.79
C TYR A 289 19.33 -27.52 -4.54
N TYR A 290 19.21 -27.36 -5.85
CA TYR A 290 20.29 -27.04 -6.78
C TYR A 290 19.93 -25.83 -7.64
#